data_AF-A0A3N5KDK8-F1
#
_entry.id   AF-A0A3N5KDK8-F1
#
_cell.length_a   1.000
_cell.length_b   1.000
_cell.length_c   1.000
_cell.angle_alpha   90.00
_cell.angle_beta   90.00
_cell.angle_gamma   90.00
#
_symmetry.space_group_name_H-M   'P 1'
#
loop_
_entity.id
_entity.type
_entity.pdbx_description
1 polymer ?
#
loop_
_entity_poly.entity_id
_entity_poly.type
_entity_poly.pdbx_seq_one_letter_code
_entity_poly.pdbx_strand_id
1 'polypeptide(L)'
;MRRLAILVTLMGVGASVLGGVATAGRPSHSVANLDEVFTIPAAPAGPCAFAIQGHATGTIKTTEFFDGAGNLTRAISVFPRARVTFSANGKSISTVTPSVEHFTINPDGSATLTITGLSGHLITGGGPPLAADVGRIVFFFSSPTDMDPDLIFQAGQFNDGPFPQLCGVLAP
;
A
#
# COMPACT_ATOMS: atom_id res chain seq x y z
N MET A 1 41.31 23.43 -55.29
CA MET A 1 42.31 24.32 -54.63
C MET A 1 41.88 25.77 -54.81
N ARG A 2 41.39 26.44 -53.75
CA ARG A 2 41.85 27.77 -53.28
C ARG A 2 40.99 28.16 -52.08
N ARG A 3 41.65 28.51 -51.00
CA ARG A 3 41.10 28.83 -49.67
C ARG A 3 40.38 30.18 -49.73
N LEU A 4 39.21 30.29 -49.11
CA LEU A 4 38.70 31.54 -48.57
C LEU A 4 38.09 31.27 -47.20
N ALA A 5 38.80 31.73 -46.17
CA ALA A 5 38.35 31.81 -44.81
C ALA A 5 37.38 32.99 -44.67
N ILE A 6 36.26 32.80 -43.97
CA ILE A 6 35.43 33.87 -43.45
C ILE A 6 35.29 33.65 -41.95
N LEU A 7 36.01 34.48 -41.19
CA LEU A 7 35.85 34.75 -39.77
C LEU A 7 34.79 35.85 -39.66
N VAL A 8 33.59 35.56 -39.14
CA VAL A 8 32.60 36.58 -38.76
C VAL A 8 31.85 36.17 -37.49
N THR A 9 32.22 36.88 -36.42
CA THR A 9 31.47 37.25 -35.19
C THR A 9 30.93 36.19 -34.22
N LEU A 10 31.66 36.04 -33.10
CA LEU A 10 31.06 35.93 -31.77
C LEU A 10 30.10 37.11 -31.54
N MET A 11 28.80 36.83 -31.44
CA MET A 11 27.86 37.64 -30.65
C MET A 11 27.18 36.69 -29.68
N GLY A 12 27.54 36.82 -28.40
CA GLY A 12 26.96 36.08 -27.31
C GLY A 12 25.48 36.42 -27.18
N VAL A 13 24.63 35.41 -27.40
CA VAL A 13 23.30 35.40 -26.80
C VAL A 13 23.50 34.90 -25.38
N GLY A 14 23.41 35.81 -24.42
CA GLY A 14 23.41 35.49 -23.01
C GLY A 14 22.27 34.51 -22.74
N ALA A 15 22.62 33.25 -22.50
CA ALA A 15 21.72 32.26 -21.96
C ALA A 15 21.46 32.62 -20.50
N SER A 16 20.53 33.55 -20.28
CA SER A 16 19.91 33.77 -18.98
C SER A 16 19.04 32.55 -18.68
N VAL A 17 19.67 31.45 -18.27
CA VAL A 17 18.96 30.37 -17.60
C VAL A 17 18.50 30.97 -16.27
N LEU A 18 17.30 31.52 -16.26
CA LEU A 18 16.56 31.73 -15.02
C LEU A 18 16.41 30.33 -14.42
N GLY A 19 17.35 29.97 -13.56
CA GLY A 19 17.27 28.77 -12.74
C GLY A 19 16.08 28.93 -11.82
N GLY A 20 14.90 28.50 -12.30
CA GLY A 20 13.74 28.34 -11.45
C GLY A 20 14.17 27.42 -10.31
N VAL A 21 14.16 27.94 -9.09
CA VAL A 21 14.27 27.10 -7.91
C VAL A 21 13.10 26.13 -7.97
N ALA A 22 13.37 24.87 -8.29
CA ALA A 22 12.36 23.82 -8.22
C ALA A 22 12.00 23.64 -6.75
N THR A 23 10.99 24.37 -6.27
CA THR A 23 10.44 24.18 -4.95
C THR A 23 9.59 22.93 -4.99
N ALA A 24 10.15 21.80 -4.59
CA ALA A 24 9.36 20.61 -4.33
C ALA A 24 8.31 20.97 -3.26
N GLY A 25 7.03 20.76 -3.57
CA GLY A 25 5.95 21.00 -2.62
C GLY A 25 6.19 20.20 -1.34
N ARG A 26 5.89 20.81 -0.19
CA ARG A 26 6.00 20.11 1.09
C ARG A 26 5.02 18.92 1.08
N PRO A 27 5.41 17.74 1.60
CA PRO A 27 4.48 16.63 1.74
C PRO A 27 3.26 17.01 2.60
N SER A 28 2.10 16.47 2.23
CA SER A 28 0.89 16.53 3.05
C SER A 28 0.90 15.39 4.06
N HIS A 29 0.37 15.63 5.26
CA HIS A 29 0.20 14.60 6.29
C HIS A 29 -1.25 14.57 6.73
N SER A 30 -1.84 13.38 6.75
CA SER A 30 -3.21 13.15 7.21
C SER A 30 -3.29 11.96 8.15
N VAL A 31 -4.35 11.97 8.97
CA VAL A 31 -4.64 10.90 9.92
C VAL A 31 -6.12 10.55 9.77
N ALA A 32 -6.41 9.29 9.48
CA ALA A 32 -7.76 8.76 9.40
C ALA A 32 -7.98 7.71 10.50
N ASN A 33 -9.18 7.70 11.08
CA ASN A 33 -9.59 6.64 12.00
C ASN A 33 -10.19 5.48 11.22
N LEU A 34 -9.78 4.27 11.57
CA LEU A 34 -10.37 3.04 11.07
C LEU A 34 -11.36 2.53 12.11
N ASP A 35 -12.61 2.37 11.71
CA ASP A 35 -13.68 1.74 12.49
C ASP A 35 -14.69 1.15 11.50
N GLU A 36 -14.38 -0.07 11.04
CA GLU A 36 -15.11 -0.71 9.94
C GLU A 36 -15.57 -2.10 10.37
N VAL A 37 -16.83 -2.38 10.08
CA VAL A 37 -17.43 -3.70 10.27
C VAL A 37 -17.65 -4.32 8.90
N PHE A 38 -17.16 -5.53 8.72
CA PHE A 38 -17.29 -6.27 7.45
C PHE A 38 -17.63 -7.73 7.73
N THR A 39 -18.31 -8.36 6.77
CA THR A 39 -18.72 -9.75 6.88
C THR A 39 -17.97 -10.58 5.87
N ILE A 40 -17.28 -11.62 6.34
CA ILE A 40 -16.76 -12.68 5.47
C ILE A 40 -17.90 -13.69 5.31
N PRO A 41 -18.43 -13.91 4.09
CA PRO A 41 -19.54 -14.82 3.88
C PRO A 41 -19.14 -16.26 4.20
N ALA A 42 -20.14 -17.12 4.43
CA ALA A 42 -19.93 -18.56 4.51
C ALA A 42 -19.54 -19.14 3.14
N ALA A 43 -18.99 -20.35 3.15
CA ALA A 43 -18.73 -21.13 1.95
C ALA A 43 -20.00 -21.27 1.07
N PRO A 44 -19.87 -21.23 -0.27
CA PRO A 44 -18.62 -21.26 -1.04
C PRO A 44 -17.97 -19.87 -1.26
N ALA A 45 -18.61 -18.78 -0.83
CA ALA A 45 -18.11 -17.41 -1.07
C ALA A 45 -17.00 -16.99 -0.10
N GLY A 46 -16.86 -17.68 1.04
CA GLY A 46 -15.76 -17.48 1.98
C GLY A 46 -15.17 -18.79 2.50
N PRO A 47 -14.17 -18.72 3.39
CA PRO A 47 -13.32 -19.86 3.73
C PRO A 47 -14.00 -20.86 4.69
N CYS A 48 -14.99 -20.43 5.47
CA CYS A 48 -15.59 -21.24 6.54
C CYS A 48 -17.04 -21.61 6.23
N ALA A 49 -17.54 -22.71 6.80
CA ALA A 49 -18.95 -23.13 6.65
C ALA A 49 -19.97 -22.19 7.33
N PHE A 50 -19.50 -21.13 7.99
CA PHE A 50 -20.27 -20.12 8.69
C PHE A 50 -19.71 -18.72 8.37
N ALA A 51 -20.56 -17.70 8.47
CA ALA A 51 -20.12 -16.32 8.27
C ALA A 51 -19.29 -15.83 9.47
N ILE A 52 -18.31 -14.97 9.21
CA ILE A 52 -17.47 -14.34 10.22
C ILE A 52 -17.70 -12.83 10.20
N GLN A 53 -17.93 -12.24 11.38
CA GLN A 53 -17.96 -10.79 11.54
C GLN A 53 -16.54 -10.29 11.82
N GLY A 54 -16.02 -9.44 10.94
CA GLY A 54 -14.81 -8.67 11.15
C GLY A 54 -15.11 -7.27 11.69
N HIS A 55 -14.28 -6.80 12.62
CA HIS A 55 -14.25 -5.42 13.09
C HIS A 55 -12.82 -4.90 13.04
N ALA A 56 -12.53 -4.03 12.06
CA ALA A 56 -11.25 -3.38 11.90
C ALA A 56 -11.25 -2.04 12.64
N THR A 57 -10.26 -1.83 13.50
CA THR A 57 -10.11 -0.62 14.30
C THR A 57 -8.69 -0.12 14.22
N GLY A 58 -8.49 1.19 14.35
CA GLY A 58 -7.16 1.76 14.49
C GLY A 58 -7.03 3.14 13.86
N THR A 59 -5.84 3.40 13.32
CA THR A 59 -5.52 4.69 12.73
C THR A 59 -4.60 4.46 11.55
N ILE A 60 -4.89 5.14 10.44
CA ILE A 60 -4.04 5.20 9.25
C ILE A 60 -3.39 6.57 9.25
N LYS A 61 -2.06 6.62 9.12
CA LYS A 61 -1.34 7.87 8.91
C LYS A 61 -0.78 7.86 7.50
N THR A 62 -1.13 8.87 6.73
CA THR A 62 -0.73 8.98 5.32
C THR A 62 0.17 10.19 5.13
N THR A 63 1.27 10.00 4.41
CA THR A 63 2.10 11.09 3.89
C THR A 63 2.05 11.09 2.38
N GLU A 64 1.58 12.17 1.79
CA GLU A 64 1.39 12.33 0.34
C GLU A 64 2.41 13.29 -0.23
N PHE A 65 2.93 12.96 -1.41
CA PHE A 65 3.95 13.72 -2.13
C PHE A 65 3.42 14.13 -3.50
N PHE A 66 3.65 15.39 -3.87
CA PHE A 66 3.10 15.99 -5.08
C PHE A 66 4.20 16.52 -5.99
N ASP A 67 3.94 16.54 -7.30
CA ASP A 67 4.81 17.21 -8.27
C ASP A 67 4.63 18.75 -8.24
N GLY A 68 5.36 19.45 -9.11
CA GLY A 68 5.27 20.91 -9.22
C GLY A 68 3.93 21.44 -9.77
N ALA A 69 3.11 20.57 -10.36
CA ALA A 69 1.75 20.90 -10.82
C ALA A 69 0.68 20.56 -9.77
N GLY A 70 1.07 19.96 -8.64
CA GLY A 70 0.17 19.56 -7.57
C GLY A 70 -0.47 18.17 -7.77
N ASN A 71 0.02 17.36 -8.71
CA ASN A 71 -0.47 16.00 -8.89
C ASN A 71 0.18 15.06 -7.87
N LEU A 72 -0.58 14.11 -7.34
CA LEU A 72 -0.06 13.07 -6.47
C LEU A 72 0.97 12.21 -7.24
N THR A 73 2.12 11.94 -6.62
CA THR A 73 3.17 11.08 -7.19
C THR A 73 3.45 9.88 -6.31
N ARG A 74 3.29 10.04 -5.00
CA ARG A 74 3.56 8.99 -4.03
C ARG A 74 2.73 9.18 -2.77
N ALA A 75 2.32 8.09 -2.15
CA ALA A 75 1.78 8.08 -0.81
C ALA A 75 2.48 7.01 0.04
N ILE A 76 2.64 7.28 1.34
CA ILE A 76 3.10 6.32 2.32
C ILE A 76 2.04 6.24 3.42
N SER A 77 1.44 5.07 3.59
CA SER A 77 0.45 4.82 4.64
C SER A 77 1.04 3.88 5.68
N VAL A 78 0.92 4.23 6.96
CA VAL A 78 1.33 3.38 8.09
C VAL A 78 0.15 3.09 9.01
N PHE A 79 0.12 1.88 9.55
CA PHE A 79 -1.01 1.34 10.30
C PHE A 79 -0.63 1.02 11.77
N PRO A 80 -0.13 1.98 12.57
CA PRO A 80 0.59 1.74 13.82
C PRO A 80 -0.22 1.02 14.91
N ARG A 81 -1.55 1.02 14.81
CA ARG A 81 -2.47 0.40 15.78
C ARG A 81 -3.64 -0.32 15.10
N ALA A 82 -3.49 -0.67 13.82
CA ALA A 82 -4.56 -1.38 13.12
C ALA A 82 -4.72 -2.78 13.71
N ARG A 83 -5.96 -3.12 14.03
CA ARG A 83 -6.38 -4.39 14.61
C ARG A 83 -7.65 -4.84 13.90
N VAL A 84 -7.72 -6.12 13.59
CA VAL A 84 -8.95 -6.74 13.10
C VAL A 84 -9.37 -7.81 14.09
N THR A 85 -10.61 -7.72 14.56
CA THR A 85 -11.23 -8.74 15.42
C THR A 85 -12.23 -9.53 14.59
N PHE A 86 -12.05 -10.84 14.54
CA PHE A 86 -12.94 -11.79 13.89
C PHE A 86 -13.79 -12.49 14.94
N SER A 87 -15.10 -12.59 14.70
CA SER A 87 -16.04 -13.22 15.63
C SER A 87 -17.05 -14.08 14.91
N ALA A 88 -17.31 -15.27 15.45
CA ALA A 88 -18.41 -16.16 15.07
C ALA A 88 -18.66 -17.17 16.20
N ASN A 89 -19.88 -17.72 16.27
CA ASN A 89 -20.24 -18.81 17.19
C ASN A 89 -19.87 -18.56 18.67
N GLY A 90 -19.99 -17.31 19.13
CA GLY A 90 -19.65 -16.92 20.50
C GLY A 90 -18.14 -16.85 20.80
N LYS A 91 -17.28 -17.06 19.80
CA LYS A 91 -15.82 -16.98 19.90
C LYS A 91 -15.31 -15.74 19.15
N SER A 92 -14.20 -15.19 19.62
CA SER A 92 -13.53 -14.05 18.98
C SER A 92 -12.01 -14.19 19.04
N ILE A 93 -11.33 -13.69 18.01
CA ILE A 93 -9.87 -13.58 17.95
C ILE A 93 -9.45 -12.31 17.22
N SER A 94 -8.36 -11.67 17.67
CA SER A 94 -7.84 -10.47 17.03
C SER A 94 -6.46 -10.70 16.42
N THR A 95 -6.22 -10.03 15.30
CA THR A 95 -4.91 -9.86 14.68
C THR A 95 -4.51 -8.38 14.69
N VAL A 96 -3.21 -8.10 14.68
CA VAL A 96 -2.66 -6.76 14.45
C VAL A 96 -2.02 -6.69 13.07
N THR A 97 -2.08 -5.52 12.45
CA THR A 97 -1.61 -5.32 11.07
C THR A 97 -0.74 -4.05 10.95
N PRO A 98 0.44 -3.99 11.60
CA PRO A 98 1.36 -2.86 11.47
C PRO A 98 2.12 -2.90 10.13
N SER A 99 1.39 -2.99 9.02
CA SER A 99 1.93 -2.91 7.68
C SER A 99 2.30 -1.47 7.32
N VAL A 100 3.12 -1.32 6.29
CA VAL A 100 3.42 -0.05 5.63
C VAL A 100 3.18 -0.21 4.15
N GLU A 101 2.39 0.71 3.60
CA GLU A 101 2.08 0.79 2.18
C GLU A 101 2.87 1.92 1.55
N HIS A 102 3.52 1.62 0.43
CA HIS A 102 4.17 2.60 -0.44
C HIS A 102 3.48 2.57 -1.79
N PHE A 103 2.69 3.60 -2.06
CA PHE A 103 2.03 3.78 -3.34
C PHE A 103 2.83 4.77 -4.19
N THR A 104 3.09 4.43 -5.44
CA THR A 104 3.81 5.29 -6.40
C THR A 104 3.07 5.32 -7.72
N ILE A 105 2.81 6.51 -8.25
CA ILE A 105 2.26 6.71 -9.60
C ILE A 105 3.44 6.87 -10.55
N ASN A 106 3.48 6.04 -11.59
CA ASN A 106 4.53 6.03 -12.59
C ASN A 106 4.26 7.11 -13.67
N PRO A 107 5.29 7.59 -14.38
CA PRO A 107 5.12 8.63 -15.40
C PRO A 107 4.19 8.27 -16.57
N ASP A 108 3.99 6.97 -16.81
CA ASP A 108 3.08 6.45 -17.84
C ASP A 108 1.62 6.35 -17.37
N GLY A 109 1.33 6.75 -16.12
CA GLY A 109 0.01 6.69 -15.51
C GLY A 109 -0.31 5.36 -14.81
N SER A 110 0.55 4.33 -14.92
CA SER A 110 0.42 3.13 -14.11
C SER A 110 0.77 3.41 -12.65
N ALA A 111 0.54 2.46 -11.74
CA ALA A 111 0.94 2.61 -10.35
C ALA A 111 1.49 1.33 -9.75
N THR A 112 2.27 1.48 -8.68
CA THR A 112 2.84 0.37 -7.92
C THR A 112 2.48 0.55 -6.45
N LEU A 113 1.91 -0.48 -5.82
CA LEU A 113 1.71 -0.56 -4.38
C LEU A 113 2.67 -1.59 -3.79
N THR A 114 3.57 -1.16 -2.91
CA THR A 114 4.39 -2.07 -2.11
C THR A 114 3.88 -2.12 -0.68
N ILE A 115 3.45 -3.29 -0.24
CA ILE A 115 3.06 -3.55 1.14
C ILE A 115 4.22 -4.26 1.84
N THR A 116 4.63 -3.76 2.99
CA THR A 116 5.72 -4.34 3.79
C THR A 116 5.34 -4.49 5.26
N GLY A 117 5.95 -5.46 5.93
CA GLY A 117 5.74 -5.69 7.36
C GLY A 117 4.68 -6.76 7.61
N LEU A 118 3.94 -6.62 8.71
CA LEU A 118 2.98 -7.60 9.19
C LEU A 118 1.57 -7.19 8.76
N SER A 119 1.03 -7.89 7.77
CA SER A 119 -0.33 -7.69 7.25
C SER A 119 -1.36 -8.55 7.98
N GLY A 120 -0.93 -9.60 8.67
CA GLY A 120 -1.79 -10.40 9.53
C GLY A 120 -0.99 -11.35 10.42
N HIS A 121 -1.52 -11.63 11.61
CA HIS A 121 -0.88 -12.45 12.62
C HIS A 121 -1.92 -13.11 13.53
N LEU A 122 -2.12 -14.41 13.33
CA LEU A 122 -3.08 -15.20 14.12
C LEU A 122 -2.34 -15.99 15.20
N ILE A 123 -2.59 -15.67 16.47
CA ILE A 123 -2.03 -16.38 17.63
C ILE A 123 -3.18 -16.83 18.53
N THR A 124 -3.18 -18.10 18.95
CA THR A 124 -4.08 -18.62 19.99
C THR A 124 -3.30 -18.96 21.26
N GLY A 125 -3.85 -18.60 22.43
CA GLY A 125 -3.36 -19.08 23.72
C GLY A 125 -1.89 -18.76 24.08
N GLY A 126 -1.28 -17.75 23.46
CA GLY A 126 0.13 -17.38 23.69
C GLY A 126 1.17 -18.36 23.12
N GLY A 127 0.74 -19.33 22.31
CA GLY A 127 1.62 -20.25 21.59
C GLY A 127 2.26 -19.62 20.34
N PRO A 128 2.96 -20.41 19.51
CA PRO A 128 3.45 -19.92 18.23
C PRO A 128 2.29 -19.49 17.31
N PRO A 129 2.54 -18.65 16.31
CA PRO A 129 1.51 -18.21 15.37
C PRO A 129 0.91 -19.38 14.60
N LEU A 130 -0.42 -19.41 14.49
CA LEU A 130 -1.15 -20.36 13.63
C LEU A 130 -1.08 -19.96 12.16
N ALA A 131 -1.02 -18.66 11.90
CA ALA A 131 -0.88 -18.07 10.58
C ALA A 131 -0.24 -16.69 10.69
N ALA A 132 0.54 -16.31 9.69
CA ALA A 132 1.04 -14.95 9.56
C ALA A 132 1.19 -14.59 8.08
N ASP A 133 0.85 -13.34 7.77
CA ASP A 133 1.20 -12.68 6.52
C ASP A 133 2.23 -11.60 6.86
N VAL A 134 3.50 -11.92 6.63
CA VAL A 134 4.63 -11.05 6.93
C VAL A 134 5.66 -11.10 5.81
N GLY A 135 6.02 -9.93 5.30
CA GLY A 135 7.02 -9.84 4.26
C GLY A 135 6.83 -8.62 3.39
N ARG A 136 6.98 -8.82 2.08
CA ARG A 136 6.83 -7.80 1.05
C ARG A 136 5.96 -8.33 -0.09
N ILE A 137 4.93 -7.58 -0.43
CA ILE A 137 4.05 -7.79 -1.58
C ILE A 137 4.14 -6.56 -2.47
N VAL A 138 4.22 -6.73 -3.79
CA VAL A 138 4.18 -5.63 -4.75
C VAL A 138 3.09 -5.90 -5.78
N PHE A 139 2.13 -4.99 -5.85
CA PHE A 139 1.09 -4.96 -6.84
C PHE A 139 1.39 -3.89 -7.89
N PHE A 140 1.11 -4.22 -9.14
CA PHE A 140 1.13 -3.31 -10.27
C PHE A 140 -0.30 -3.04 -10.73
N PHE A 141 -0.60 -1.77 -10.96
CA PHE A 141 -1.88 -1.29 -11.42
C PHE A 141 -1.67 -0.70 -12.82
N SER A 142 -2.39 -1.20 -13.81
CA SER A 142 -2.31 -0.69 -15.18
C SER A 142 -2.77 0.77 -15.27
N SER A 143 -3.63 1.20 -14.34
CA SER A 143 -4.06 2.58 -14.11
C SER A 143 -4.43 2.77 -12.63
N PRO A 144 -4.53 4.00 -12.10
CA PRO A 144 -4.87 4.22 -10.69
C PRO A 144 -6.30 3.78 -10.31
N THR A 145 -7.14 3.51 -11.30
CA THR A 145 -8.52 3.02 -11.14
C THR A 145 -8.66 1.52 -11.38
N ASP A 146 -7.55 0.82 -11.62
CA ASP A 146 -7.54 -0.62 -11.82
C ASP A 146 -7.98 -1.33 -10.54
N MET A 147 -9.05 -2.11 -10.64
CA MET A 147 -9.63 -2.84 -9.52
C MET A 147 -9.01 -4.23 -9.34
N ASP A 148 -8.32 -4.74 -10.36
CA ASP A 148 -7.76 -6.09 -10.39
C ASP A 148 -6.25 -6.02 -10.67
N PRO A 149 -5.44 -5.53 -9.72
CA PRO A 149 -4.01 -5.32 -9.93
C PRO A 149 -3.23 -6.64 -10.06
N ASP A 150 -2.15 -6.58 -10.83
CA ASP A 150 -1.23 -7.69 -11.00
C ASP A 150 -0.29 -7.84 -9.79
N LEU A 151 -0.21 -9.04 -9.23
CA LEU A 151 0.82 -9.37 -8.25
C LEU A 151 2.16 -9.61 -8.98
N ILE A 152 3.10 -8.66 -8.88
CA ILE A 152 4.38 -8.72 -9.59
C ILE A 152 5.56 -9.16 -8.71
N PHE A 153 5.40 -9.16 -7.38
CA PHE A 153 6.41 -9.67 -6.46
C PHE A 153 5.81 -10.06 -5.10
N GLN A 154 6.27 -11.17 -4.54
CA GLN A 154 5.94 -11.62 -3.19
C GLN A 154 7.13 -12.33 -2.55
N ALA A 155 7.49 -11.92 -1.33
CA ALA A 155 8.54 -12.58 -0.54
C ALA A 155 8.24 -12.47 0.96
N GLY A 156 8.35 -13.58 1.69
CA GLY A 156 8.00 -13.65 3.11
C GLY A 156 7.21 -14.92 3.45
N GLN A 157 6.59 -14.92 4.63
CA GLN A 157 5.62 -15.95 5.02
C GLN A 157 4.23 -15.42 4.73
N PHE A 158 3.45 -16.17 3.96
CA PHE A 158 2.06 -15.86 3.67
C PHE A 158 1.20 -17.11 3.84
N ASN A 159 0.16 -16.97 4.64
CA ASN A 159 -0.86 -17.97 4.87
C ASN A 159 -2.22 -17.57 4.26
N ASP A 160 -2.23 -16.42 3.58
CA ASP A 160 -3.33 -15.79 2.85
C ASP A 160 -4.53 -15.42 3.75
N GLY A 161 -4.87 -14.13 3.74
CA GLY A 161 -6.05 -13.59 4.43
C GLY A 161 -7.33 -13.73 3.61
N PRO A 162 -8.51 -13.94 4.24
CA PRO A 162 -8.70 -14.27 5.65
C PRO A 162 -8.21 -15.70 5.96
N PHE A 163 -7.33 -15.81 6.97
CA PHE A 163 -6.64 -17.06 7.31
C PHE A 163 -7.60 -18.25 7.41
N PRO A 164 -7.42 -19.34 6.64
CA PRO A 164 -8.23 -20.56 6.77
C PRO A 164 -8.29 -21.11 8.20
N GLN A 165 -7.24 -20.86 8.99
CA GLN A 165 -7.12 -21.20 10.39
C GLN A 165 -8.20 -20.54 11.27
N LEU A 166 -8.79 -19.42 10.84
CA LEU A 166 -9.94 -18.80 11.51
C LEU A 166 -11.10 -19.78 11.64
N CYS A 167 -11.30 -20.66 10.66
CA CYS A 167 -12.40 -21.62 10.68
C CYS A 167 -12.28 -22.58 11.86
N GLY A 168 -11.06 -23.06 12.16
CA GLY A 168 -10.82 -23.95 13.30
C GLY A 168 -10.98 -23.24 14.65
N VAL A 169 -10.56 -21.97 14.73
CA VAL A 169 -10.67 -21.17 15.96
C VAL A 169 -12.11 -20.77 16.27
N LEU A 170 -12.88 -20.45 15.24
CA LEU A 170 -14.23 -19.88 15.36
C LEU A 170 -15.36 -20.88 15.12
N ALA A 171 -15.06 -22.15 14.79
CA ALA A 171 -16.07 -23.20 14.69
C ALA A 171 -16.85 -23.34 16.01
N PRO A 172 -18.12 -23.80 15.99
CA PRO A 172 -18.90 -24.08 17.20
C PRO A 172 -18.14 -24.97 18.19
#